data_AF-A0AAV5DKW2-F1
#
_entry.id   AF-A0AAV5DKW2-F1
#
_cell.length_a   1.000
_cell.length_b   1.000
_cell.length_c   1.000
_cell.angle_alpha   90.00
_cell.angle_beta   90.00
_cell.angle_gamma   90.00
#
_symmetry.space_group_name_H-M   'P 1'
#
loop_
_entity.id
_entity.type
_entity.pdbx_description
1 polymer ?
#
loop_
_entity_poly.entity_id
_entity_poly.type
_entity_poly.pdbx_seq_one_letter_code
_entity_poly.pdbx_strand_id
1 'polypeptide(L)'
;MTTAQHHQQPVSMRSVLLKSIRALGPALVVVAEEDADFTAADVAARLRAAFNFMWIPYDAADTFLPKGSEQRPVEDRARWGHRMRGAGFRAVAFSEEAAGEVKAMLNEHAAGWGMKREEDDLVLTWKGHNVVFASAWTPL
;
A
#
# COMPACT_ATOMS: atom_id res chain seq x y z
N MET A 1 -39.01 -1.52 27.24
CA MET A 1 -37.99 -2.57 27.08
C MET A 1 -37.40 -2.42 25.69
N THR A 2 -36.21 -1.84 25.59
CA THR A 2 -35.54 -1.53 24.31
C THR A 2 -34.53 -2.63 24.05
N THR A 3 -34.78 -3.46 23.04
CA THR A 3 -33.84 -4.50 22.59
C THR A 3 -32.62 -3.86 21.96
N ALA A 4 -31.46 -3.99 22.62
CA ALA A 4 -30.17 -3.64 22.05
C ALA A 4 -29.86 -4.60 20.89
N GLN A 5 -29.76 -4.07 19.67
CA GLN A 5 -29.28 -4.85 18.53
C GLN A 5 -27.78 -5.06 18.67
N HIS A 6 -27.38 -6.28 19.02
CA HIS A 6 -25.99 -6.71 19.00
C HIS A 6 -25.53 -6.80 17.53
N HIS A 7 -24.80 -5.80 17.06
CA HIS A 7 -24.11 -5.87 15.78
C HIS A 7 -22.97 -6.89 15.92
N GLN A 8 -23.18 -8.12 15.43
CA GLN A 8 -22.11 -9.11 15.36
C GLN A 8 -21.12 -8.67 14.28
N GLN A 9 -19.93 -8.25 14.70
CA GLN A 9 -18.82 -8.01 13.79
C GLN A 9 -18.49 -9.28 13.01
N PRO A 10 -18.28 -9.21 11.68
CA PRO A 10 -17.95 -10.37 10.87
C PRO A 10 -16.66 -11.03 11.35
N VAL A 11 -16.63 -12.36 11.34
CA VAL A 11 -15.48 -13.14 11.81
C VAL A 11 -14.31 -12.95 10.84
N SER A 12 -13.23 -12.31 11.30
CA SER A 12 -12.02 -12.10 10.51
C SER A 12 -11.27 -13.40 10.23
N MET A 13 -10.85 -13.63 8.98
CA MET A 13 -10.00 -14.78 8.60
C MET A 13 -8.68 -14.81 9.39
N ARG A 14 -8.13 -13.64 9.75
CA ARG A 14 -6.93 -13.53 10.61
C ARG A 14 -7.19 -14.18 11.98
N SER A 15 -8.37 -13.93 12.55
CA SER A 15 -8.77 -14.54 13.83
C SER A 15 -9.00 -16.04 13.72
N VAL A 16 -9.49 -16.54 12.58
CA VAL A 16 -9.62 -17.97 12.32
C VAL A 16 -8.25 -18.64 12.28
N LEU A 17 -7.30 -18.06 11.51
CA LEU A 17 -5.93 -18.56 11.43
C LEU A 17 -5.25 -18.62 12.80
N LEU A 18 -5.34 -17.55 13.60
CA LEU A 18 -4.74 -17.52 14.94
C LEU A 18 -5.34 -18.57 15.89
N LYS A 19 -6.65 -18.83 15.80
CA LYS A 19 -7.31 -19.91 16.56
C LYS A 19 -6.79 -21.29 16.13
N SER A 20 -6.60 -21.51 14.83
CA SER A 20 -6.01 -22.76 14.32
C SER A 20 -4.56 -22.95 14.79
N ILE A 21 -3.73 -21.91 14.78
CA ILE A 21 -2.35 -21.96 15.29
C ILE A 21 -2.35 -22.28 16.79
N ARG A 22 -3.24 -21.65 17.57
CA ARG A 22 -3.36 -21.91 19.01
C ARG A 22 -3.75 -23.36 19.31
N ALA A 23 -4.61 -23.97 18.49
CA ALA A 23 -5.06 -25.35 18.68
C ALA A 23 -3.93 -26.38 18.54
N LEU A 24 -2.80 -26.02 17.92
CA LEU A 24 -1.61 -26.88 17.82
C LEU A 24 -0.81 -26.96 19.12
N GLY A 25 -1.17 -26.20 20.16
CA GLY A 25 -0.46 -26.15 21.44
C GLY A 25 1.01 -25.73 21.33
N PRO A 26 1.38 -24.69 20.56
CA PRO A 26 2.78 -24.31 20.40
C PRO A 26 3.38 -23.78 21.70
N ALA A 27 4.65 -24.12 21.96
CA ALA A 27 5.40 -23.57 23.10
C ALA A 27 5.78 -22.09 22.92
N LEU A 28 5.95 -21.64 21.67
CA LEU A 28 6.26 -20.26 21.29
C LEU A 28 5.67 -19.96 19.90
N VAL A 29 5.16 -18.74 19.73
CA VAL A 29 4.74 -18.21 18.42
C VAL A 29 5.50 -16.91 18.20
N VAL A 30 6.18 -16.79 17.06
CA VAL A 30 6.83 -15.55 16.63
C VAL A 30 6.04 -14.99 15.45
N VAL A 31 5.69 -13.72 15.52
CA VAL A 31 5.08 -12.98 14.42
C VAL A 31 6.07 -11.93 13.97
N ALA A 32 6.44 -11.99 12.70
CA ALA A 32 7.23 -10.96 12.03
C ALA A 32 6.33 -10.41 10.94
N GLU A 33 6.04 -9.11 11.02
CA GLU A 33 5.20 -8.44 10.03
C GLU A 33 5.65 -7.00 9.83
N GLU A 34 5.34 -6.46 8.66
CA GLU A 34 5.51 -5.04 8.35
C GLU A 34 4.65 -4.15 9.27
N ASP A 35 5.27 -3.18 9.95
CA ASP A 35 4.55 -2.22 10.81
C ASP A 35 3.93 -1.08 9.98
N ALA A 36 2.88 -1.40 9.23
CA ALA A 36 2.16 -0.44 8.38
C ALA A 36 0.68 -0.82 8.21
N ASP A 37 -0.22 0.17 8.33
CA ASP A 37 -1.65 -0.04 8.11
C ASP A 37 -2.04 0.15 6.64
N PHE A 38 -2.04 -0.95 5.89
CA PHE A 38 -2.57 -1.00 4.52
C PHE A 38 -4.06 -1.35 4.46
N THR A 39 -4.76 -1.39 5.59
CA THR A 39 -6.16 -1.81 5.70
C THR A 39 -7.13 -0.68 6.04
N ALA A 40 -6.62 0.53 6.30
CA ALA A 40 -7.42 1.73 6.51
C ALA A 40 -8.48 1.89 5.41
N ALA A 41 -9.69 2.32 5.78
CA ALA A 41 -10.78 2.52 4.81
C ALA A 41 -10.45 3.63 3.80
N ASP A 42 -9.76 4.66 4.28
CA ASP A 42 -9.36 5.81 3.49
C ASP A 42 -8.12 5.53 2.62
N VAL A 43 -8.17 6.01 1.37
CA VAL A 43 -7.11 5.81 0.38
C VAL A 43 -5.86 6.59 0.76
N ALA A 44 -6.01 7.84 1.23
CA ALA A 44 -4.88 8.69 1.58
C ALA A 44 -4.13 8.13 2.79
N ALA A 45 -4.84 7.56 3.77
CA ALA A 45 -4.26 6.85 4.91
C ALA A 45 -3.43 5.63 4.46
N ARG A 46 -3.92 4.80 3.55
CA ARG A 46 -3.16 3.66 3.01
C ARG A 46 -1.92 4.11 2.23
N LEU A 47 -2.03 5.17 1.44
CA LEU A 47 -0.90 5.74 0.69
C LEU A 47 0.15 6.34 1.63
N ARG A 48 -0.27 7.00 2.72
CA ARG A 48 0.61 7.51 3.78
C ARG A 48 1.35 6.37 4.49
N ALA A 49 0.64 5.29 4.83
CA ALA A 49 1.26 4.11 5.43
C ALA A 49 2.30 3.48 4.49
N ALA A 50 1.98 3.37 3.19
CA ALA A 50 2.92 2.82 2.19
C ALA A 50 4.17 3.69 2.05
N PHE A 51 3.98 5.01 2.04
CA PHE A 51 5.08 5.97 2.06
C PHE A 51 5.98 5.80 3.30
N ASN A 52 5.38 5.82 4.50
CA ASN A 52 6.12 5.70 5.77
C ASN A 52 6.82 4.35 5.92
N PHE A 53 6.26 3.29 5.35
CA PHE A 53 6.89 1.98 5.36
C PHE A 53 8.08 1.92 4.40
N MET A 54 7.93 2.48 3.19
CA MET A 54 8.93 2.31 2.14
C MET A 54 10.08 3.30 2.21
N TRP A 55 9.94 4.48 2.84
CA TRP A 55 11.01 5.49 2.77
C TRP A 55 12.35 4.99 3.33
N ILE A 56 12.35 4.18 4.40
CA ILE A 56 13.59 3.67 5.03
C ILE A 56 14.34 2.70 4.10
N PRO A 57 13.72 1.65 3.53
CA PRO A 57 14.37 0.82 2.52
C PRO A 57 14.88 1.59 1.31
N TYR A 58 14.15 2.60 0.84
CA TYR A 58 14.56 3.39 -0.32
C TYR A 58 15.71 4.36 -0.01
N ASP A 59 15.72 4.99 1.16
CA ASP A 59 16.82 5.84 1.62
C ASP A 59 18.09 5.02 1.87
N ALA A 60 17.95 3.84 2.49
CA ALA A 60 19.04 2.88 2.65
C ALA A 60 19.56 2.40 1.28
N ALA A 61 18.69 2.04 0.35
CA ALA A 61 19.10 1.64 -1.00
C ALA A 61 19.80 2.78 -1.76
N ASP A 62 19.32 4.03 -1.68
CA ASP A 62 19.96 5.20 -2.31
C ASP A 62 21.34 5.49 -1.69
N THR A 63 21.48 5.24 -0.38
CA THR A 63 22.74 5.46 0.37
C THR A 63 23.77 4.36 0.10
N PHE A 64 23.34 3.10 0.01
CA PHE A 64 24.24 1.95 0.05
C PHE A 64 24.38 1.21 -1.30
N LEU A 65 23.49 1.43 -2.28
CA LEU A 65 23.57 0.77 -3.58
C LEU A 65 24.07 1.71 -4.68
N PRO A 66 25.04 1.29 -5.51
CA PRO A 66 25.45 2.02 -6.70
C PRO A 66 24.26 2.24 -7.64
N LYS A 67 24.12 3.46 -8.16
CA LYS A 67 23.14 3.80 -9.19
C LYS A 67 23.32 2.85 -10.40
N GLY A 68 22.31 2.04 -10.70
CA GLY A 68 22.33 1.08 -11.82
C GLY A 68 22.61 -0.38 -11.45
N SER A 69 22.67 -0.74 -10.15
CA SER A 69 22.75 -2.15 -9.74
C SER A 69 21.47 -2.93 -10.13
N GLU A 70 21.63 -4.09 -10.76
CA GLU A 70 20.54 -4.97 -11.28
C GLU A 70 19.68 -5.64 -10.17
N GLN A 71 19.71 -5.15 -8.94
CA GLN A 71 19.06 -5.78 -7.79
C GLN A 71 17.60 -5.36 -7.56
N ARG A 72 16.98 -4.61 -8.48
CA ARG A 72 15.54 -4.35 -8.45
C ARG A 72 14.87 -4.92 -9.70
N PRO A 73 14.30 -6.14 -9.64
CA PRO A 73 13.27 -6.55 -10.57
C PRO A 73 12.04 -5.67 -10.32
N VAL A 74 11.98 -4.51 -10.97
CA VAL A 74 10.77 -3.69 -10.99
C VAL A 74 9.85 -4.33 -12.02
N GLU A 75 8.84 -5.05 -11.56
CA GLU A 75 7.71 -5.36 -12.43
C GLU A 75 7.07 -4.04 -12.87
N ASP A 76 7.17 -3.74 -14.16
CA ASP A 76 6.66 -2.50 -14.71
C ASP A 76 5.13 -2.40 -14.54
N ARG A 77 4.64 -1.19 -14.30
CA ARG A 77 3.22 -0.84 -14.13
C ARG A 77 2.37 -1.48 -15.22
N ALA A 78 2.85 -1.46 -16.47
CA ALA A 78 2.14 -2.02 -17.62
C ALA A 78 1.80 -3.51 -17.43
N ARG A 79 2.70 -4.29 -16.80
CA ARG A 79 2.52 -5.72 -16.55
C ARG A 79 1.43 -5.95 -15.50
N TRP A 80 1.44 -5.17 -14.42
CA TRP A 80 0.35 -5.17 -13.42
C TRP A 80 -0.99 -4.79 -14.04
N GLY A 81 -1.03 -3.74 -14.85
CA GLY A 81 -2.24 -3.31 -15.54
C GLY A 81 -2.81 -4.40 -16.47
N HIS A 82 -1.95 -5.14 -17.16
CA HIS A 82 -2.37 -6.27 -17.98
C HIS A 82 -2.97 -7.41 -17.12
N ARG A 83 -2.33 -7.76 -16.01
CA ARG A 83 -2.82 -8.82 -15.10
C ARG A 83 -4.17 -8.47 -14.48
N MET A 84 -4.34 -7.24 -14.01
CA MET A 84 -5.61 -6.76 -13.42
C MET A 84 -6.75 -6.82 -14.44
N ARG A 85 -6.51 -6.35 -15.67
CA ARG A 85 -7.51 -6.45 -16.76
C ARG A 85 -7.82 -7.91 -17.12
N GLY A 86 -6.80 -8.77 -17.21
CA GLY A 86 -6.97 -10.20 -17.47
C GLY A 86 -7.76 -10.92 -16.36
N ALA A 87 -7.71 -10.41 -15.13
CA ALA A 87 -8.48 -10.91 -13.99
C ALA A 87 -9.89 -10.31 -13.87
N GLY A 88 -10.35 -9.52 -14.85
CA GLY A 88 -11.70 -8.95 -14.85
C GLY A 88 -11.84 -7.66 -14.05
N PHE A 89 -10.78 -6.89 -13.87
CA PHE A 89 -10.85 -5.58 -13.22
C PHE A 89 -10.75 -4.43 -14.23
N ARG A 90 -11.38 -3.30 -13.90
CA ARG A 90 -11.28 -2.03 -14.63
C ARG A 90 -10.51 -1.00 -13.81
N ALA A 91 -9.58 -0.30 -14.45
CA ALA A 91 -8.85 0.80 -13.84
C ALA A 91 -9.79 1.97 -13.50
N VAL A 92 -9.52 2.65 -12.39
CA VAL A 92 -10.25 3.84 -11.95
C VAL A 92 -9.25 4.91 -11.55
N ALA A 93 -9.42 6.11 -12.09
CA ALA A 93 -8.58 7.25 -11.72
C ALA A 93 -8.81 7.67 -10.26
N PHE A 94 -7.73 8.08 -9.59
CA PHE A 94 -7.85 8.81 -8.32
C PHE A 94 -8.54 10.16 -8.53
N SER A 95 -9.38 10.57 -7.58
CA SER A 95 -10.01 11.89 -7.60
C SER A 95 -8.96 13.01 -7.42
N GLU A 96 -9.28 14.22 -7.88
CA GLU A 96 -8.44 15.40 -7.65
C GLU A 96 -8.22 15.68 -6.16
N GLU A 97 -9.25 15.46 -5.35
CA GLU A 97 -9.22 15.62 -3.91
C GLU A 97 -8.21 14.67 -3.26
N ALA A 98 -8.31 13.36 -3.56
CA ALA A 98 -7.38 12.37 -3.03
C ALA A 98 -5.94 12.63 -3.50
N ALA A 99 -5.75 13.01 -4.76
CA ALA A 99 -4.44 13.38 -5.28
C ALA A 99 -3.88 14.64 -4.58
N GLY A 100 -4.74 15.63 -4.30
CA GLY A 100 -4.41 16.86 -3.58
C GLY A 100 -3.95 16.60 -2.15
N GLU A 101 -4.64 15.71 -1.43
CA GLU A 101 -4.27 15.31 -0.06
C GLU A 101 -2.91 14.62 -0.01
N VAL A 102 -2.65 13.70 -0.94
CA VAL A 102 -1.34 13.03 -1.05
C VAL A 102 -0.25 14.07 -1.34
N LYS A 103 -0.51 15.02 -2.24
CA LYS A 103 0.44 16.09 -2.56
C LYS A 103 0.74 16.99 -1.37
N ALA A 104 -0.29 17.41 -0.64
CA ALA A 104 -0.15 18.25 0.55
C ALA A 104 0.69 17.54 1.62
N MET A 105 0.38 16.26 1.87
CA MET A 105 1.14 15.42 2.80
C MET A 105 2.64 15.34 2.45
N LEU A 106 2.98 15.11 1.16
CA LEU A 106 4.38 15.05 0.72
C LEU A 106 5.11 16.38 0.91
N ASN A 107 4.45 17.50 0.61
CA ASN A 107 5.04 18.83 0.76
C ASN A 107 5.36 19.17 2.22
N GLU A 108 4.54 18.69 3.16
CA GLU A 108 4.69 18.99 4.59
C GLU A 108 5.74 18.11 5.28
N HIS A 109 5.85 16.84 4.90
CA HIS A 109 6.56 15.83 5.71
C HIS A 109 7.75 15.16 5.01
N ALA A 110 7.97 15.42 3.72
CA ALA A 110 8.82 14.55 2.89
C ALA A 110 9.74 15.33 1.94
N ALA A 111 10.76 16.02 2.47
CA ALA A 111 11.75 16.72 1.65
C ALA A 111 12.43 15.77 0.65
N GLY A 112 12.47 16.16 -0.63
CA GLY A 112 13.00 15.34 -1.72
C GLY A 112 11.99 14.39 -2.35
N TRP A 113 10.81 14.20 -1.75
CA TRP A 113 9.71 13.47 -2.39
C TRP A 113 8.85 14.38 -3.24
N GLY A 114 8.27 13.79 -4.28
CA GLY A 114 7.25 14.42 -5.11
C GLY A 114 6.25 13.38 -5.59
N MET A 115 5.30 13.85 -6.39
CA MET A 115 4.39 12.98 -7.10
C MET A 115 4.05 13.56 -8.46
N LYS A 116 3.68 12.67 -9.38
CA LYS A 116 3.07 13.02 -10.66
C LYS A 116 1.87 12.13 -10.91
N ARG A 117 1.01 12.58 -11.81
CA ARG A 117 -0.10 11.80 -12.33
C ARG A 117 0.28 11.27 -13.69
N GLU A 118 0.07 9.99 -13.90
CA GLU A 118 0.28 9.35 -15.20
C GLU A 118 -0.95 8.50 -15.50
N GLU A 119 -1.72 8.91 -16.51
CA GLU A 119 -3.01 8.31 -16.85
C GLU A 119 -3.95 8.30 -15.62
N ASP A 120 -4.38 7.11 -15.18
CA ASP A 120 -5.25 6.89 -14.03
C ASP A 120 -4.48 6.70 -12.71
N ASP A 121 -3.14 6.66 -12.76
CA ASP A 121 -2.27 6.30 -11.64
C ASP A 121 -1.59 7.51 -10.99
N LEU A 122 -1.22 7.34 -9.71
CA LEU A 122 -0.32 8.24 -8.99
C LEU A 122 1.08 7.65 -8.96
N VAL A 123 2.08 8.42 -9.34
CA VAL A 123 3.49 8.00 -9.28
C VAL A 123 4.21 8.87 -8.27
N LEU A 124 4.72 8.26 -7.20
CA LEU A 124 5.59 8.90 -6.24
C LEU A 124 7.01 8.95 -6.79
N THR A 125 7.67 10.08 -6.55
CA THR A 125 9.04 10.33 -7.00
C THR A 125 9.95 10.65 -5.81
N TRP A 126 11.19 10.20 -5.89
CA TRP A 126 12.27 10.56 -4.96
C TRP A 126 13.38 11.27 -5.73
N LYS A 127 13.68 12.52 -5.36
CA LYS A 127 14.65 13.40 -6.04
C LYS A 127 14.42 13.47 -7.57
N GLY A 128 13.15 13.41 -7.99
CA GLY A 128 12.73 13.44 -9.39
C GLY A 128 12.68 12.07 -10.10
N HIS A 129 13.11 10.98 -9.46
CA HIS A 129 13.05 9.64 -10.03
C HIS A 129 11.79 8.90 -9.60
N ASN A 130 11.13 8.20 -10.52
CA ASN A 130 9.98 7.33 -10.20
C ASN A 130 10.43 6.21 -9.27
N VAL A 131 9.72 6.03 -8.16
CA VAL A 131 10.03 4.97 -7.18
C VAL A 131 8.84 4.06 -6.90
N VAL A 132 7.61 4.60 -6.92
CA VAL A 132 6.40 3.86 -6.59
C VAL A 132 5.27 4.34 -7.49
N PHE A 133 4.45 3.43 -7.99
CA PHE A 133 3.16 3.77 -8.59
C PHE A 133 2.03 3.21 -7.72
N ALA A 134 0.91 3.92 -7.70
CA ALA A 134 -0.34 3.49 -7.10
C ALA A 134 -1.43 3.54 -8.18
N SER A 135 -2.19 2.45 -8.26
CA SER A 135 -3.29 2.27 -9.23
C SER A 135 -4.54 1.81 -8.48
N ALA A 136 -5.72 2.26 -8.90
CA ALA A 136 -7.00 1.85 -8.32
C ALA A 136 -7.83 1.05 -9.33
N TRP A 137 -8.53 0.03 -8.83
CA TRP A 137 -9.23 -0.95 -9.66
C TRP A 137 -10.57 -1.29 -9.05
N THR A 138 -11.59 -1.43 -9.90
CA THR A 138 -12.91 -1.95 -9.53
C THR A 138 -13.15 -3.27 -10.27
N PRO A 139 -13.80 -4.27 -9.64
CA PRO A 139 -14.29 -5.44 -10.35
C PRO A 139 -15.24 -5.01 -11.48
N LEU A 140 -15.19 -5.75 -12.60
CA LEU A 140 -16.21 -5.67 -13.66
C LEU A 140 -17.48 -6.42 -13.26
#